data_AF-A0A0F9JP24-F1
#
_entry.id   AF-A0A0F9JP24-F1
#
_cell.length_a   1.000
_cell.length_b   1.000
_cell.length_c   1.000
_cell.angle_alpha   90.00
_cell.angle_beta   90.00
_cell.angle_gamma   90.00
#
_symmetry.space_group_name_H-M   'P 1'
#
loop_
_entity.id
_entity.type
_entity.pdbx_description
1 polymer ?
#
loop_
_entity_poly.entity_id
_entity_poly.type
_entity_poly.pdbx_seq_one_letter_code
_entity_poly.pdbx_strand_id
1 'polypeptide(L)'
;MAFIEDYRKILRRMIKEYHWNDIQSEIESFFNEIQRSNIPRQECLKKFIISESEILEKFSLTKERLKDPLYLDRIYELLEYIKEINFECFPNTWLTFKYHHHHHGYKIKSLLDNIEDIVEELVKFKVDKFDLLIESNSKEEDFQAKEKFIDLKFQDYGLSYYNSYIDLINGIAFHPDYYTILPH
;
A
#
# COMPACT_ATOMS: atom_id res chain seq x y z
N MET A 1 -4.95 -3.16 -20.57
CA MET A 1 -3.86 -2.63 -19.71
C MET A 1 -3.34 -1.23 -20.10
N ALA A 2 -3.79 -0.58 -21.19
CA ALA A 2 -3.30 0.75 -21.59
C ALA A 2 -3.65 1.88 -20.58
N PHE A 3 -4.85 1.83 -19.99
CA PHE A 3 -5.34 2.85 -19.06
C PHE A 3 -4.47 3.04 -17.80
N ILE A 4 -3.99 1.94 -17.19
CA ILE A 4 -3.12 2.00 -16.00
C ILE A 4 -1.78 2.67 -16.35
N GLU A 5 -1.24 2.37 -17.53
CA GLU A 5 0.01 2.97 -17.98
C GLU A 5 -0.14 4.46 -18.28
N ASP A 6 -1.29 4.88 -18.81
CA ASP A 6 -1.57 6.30 -19.00
C ASP A 6 -1.80 7.02 -17.67
N TYR A 7 -2.42 6.36 -16.69
CA TYR A 7 -2.55 6.93 -15.34
C TYR A 7 -1.20 7.07 -14.63
N ARG A 8 -0.28 6.11 -14.78
CA ARG A 8 1.12 6.26 -14.30
C ARG A 8 1.79 7.50 -14.88
N LYS A 9 1.59 7.81 -16.16
CA LYS A 9 2.12 9.03 -16.79
C LYS A 9 1.48 10.29 -16.22
N ILE A 10 0.17 10.27 -15.96
CA ILE A 10 -0.55 11.39 -15.33
C ILE A 10 0.02 11.66 -13.93
N LEU A 11 0.14 10.62 -13.09
CA LEU A 11 0.73 10.74 -11.76
C LEU A 11 2.14 11.31 -11.81
N ARG A 12 3.02 10.80 -12.69
CA ARG A 12 4.39 11.36 -12.85
C ARG A 12 4.39 12.83 -13.24
N ARG A 13 3.43 13.27 -14.05
CA ARG A 13 3.29 14.69 -14.42
C ARG A 13 2.80 15.54 -13.25
N MET A 14 1.83 15.05 -12.48
CA MET A 14 1.30 15.74 -11.30
C MET A 14 2.37 15.89 -10.22
N ILE A 15 3.08 14.79 -9.92
CA ILE A 15 4.20 14.79 -8.96
C ILE A 15 5.29 15.74 -9.46
N LYS A 16 5.42 15.91 -10.77
CA LYS A 16 6.54 16.53 -11.48
C LYS A 16 7.79 15.65 -11.38
N GLU A 17 8.43 15.44 -12.52
CA GLU A 17 9.52 14.47 -12.66
C GLU A 17 10.70 14.74 -11.72
N TYR A 18 10.97 16.01 -11.40
CA TYR A 18 12.03 16.37 -10.47
C TYR A 18 11.72 15.96 -9.02
N HIS A 19 10.49 16.14 -8.53
CA HIS A 19 10.09 15.68 -7.20
C HIS A 19 10.09 14.15 -7.10
N TRP A 20 9.71 13.45 -8.17
CA TRP A 20 9.79 11.99 -8.20
C TRP A 20 11.22 11.49 -8.04
N ASN A 21 12.17 12.08 -8.77
CA ASN A 21 13.58 11.74 -8.64
C ASN A 21 14.14 12.08 -7.25
N ASP A 22 13.73 13.21 -6.67
CA ASP A 22 14.09 13.56 -5.30
C ASP A 22 13.56 12.55 -4.28
N ILE A 23 12.31 12.10 -4.40
CA ILE A 23 11.73 11.06 -3.54
C ILE A 23 12.58 9.79 -3.59
N GLN A 24 12.91 9.31 -4.79
CA GLN A 24 13.73 8.11 -4.95
C GLN A 24 15.12 8.29 -4.34
N SER A 25 15.73 9.45 -4.56
CA SER A 25 17.05 9.80 -4.02
C SER A 25 17.04 9.83 -2.49
N GLU A 26 16.01 10.38 -1.85
CA GLU A 26 15.92 10.44 -0.38
C GLU A 26 15.75 9.05 0.24
N ILE A 27 14.91 8.19 -0.35
CA ILE A 27 14.70 6.81 0.12
C ILE A 27 15.98 5.99 -0.04
N GLU A 28 16.63 6.08 -1.20
CA GLU A 28 17.90 5.37 -1.45
C GLU A 28 19.00 5.87 -0.51
N SER A 29 19.09 7.18 -0.28
CA SER A 29 20.06 7.75 0.65
C SER A 29 19.84 7.22 2.07
N PHE A 30 18.59 7.21 2.54
CA PHE A 30 18.26 6.70 3.87
C PHE A 30 18.64 5.23 4.05
N PHE A 31 18.26 4.34 3.12
CA PHE A 31 18.56 2.91 3.26
C PHE A 31 20.07 2.63 3.17
N ASN A 32 20.78 3.31 2.28
CA ASN A 32 22.24 3.19 2.19
C ASN A 32 22.91 3.56 3.52
N GLU A 33 22.44 4.60 4.17
CA GLU A 33 23.04 5.10 5.41
C GLU A 33 22.70 4.19 6.58
N ILE A 34 21.45 3.80 6.78
CA ILE A 34 21.08 2.89 7.88
C ILE A 34 21.77 1.53 7.76
N GLN A 35 21.96 1.00 6.54
CA GLN A 35 22.67 -0.27 6.35
C GLN A 35 24.16 -0.19 6.63
N ARG A 36 24.81 0.94 6.27
CA ARG A 36 26.27 1.13 6.43
C ARG A 36 26.67 1.53 7.82
N SER A 37 25.71 2.07 8.56
CA SER A 37 26.01 2.69 9.83
C SER A 37 25.92 1.66 10.95
N ASN A 38 27.06 1.38 11.57
CA ASN A 38 27.14 0.81 12.90
C ASN A 38 26.70 1.89 13.91
N ILE A 39 25.51 2.48 13.73
CA ILE A 39 24.97 3.48 14.65
C ILE A 39 24.87 2.76 15.98
N PRO A 40 25.57 3.22 17.04
CA PRO A 40 25.35 2.67 18.37
C PRO A 40 23.85 2.79 18.58
N ARG A 41 23.13 1.65 18.64
CA ARG A 41 21.65 1.62 18.62
C ARG A 41 21.15 2.54 19.72
N GLN A 42 20.88 3.80 19.36
CA GLN A 42 20.37 4.79 20.28
C GLN A 42 19.05 4.22 20.79
N GLU A 43 18.73 4.47 22.06
CA GLU A 43 17.48 3.94 22.61
C GLU A 43 16.25 4.37 21.79
N CYS A 44 16.30 5.54 21.16
CA CYS A 44 15.30 5.99 20.20
C CYS A 44 15.15 5.02 19.02
N LEU A 45 16.25 4.65 18.36
CA LEU A 45 16.22 3.75 17.19
C LEU A 45 15.69 2.35 17.52
N LYS A 46 15.71 1.92 18.78
CA LYS A 46 15.09 0.65 19.19
C LYS A 46 13.56 0.65 19.01
N LYS A 47 12.92 1.82 18.94
CA LYS A 47 11.48 1.96 18.66
C LYS A 47 11.14 1.79 17.18
N PHE A 48 12.14 1.86 16.31
CA PHE A 48 11.99 1.85 14.87
C PHE A 48 12.56 0.55 14.28
N ILE A 49 11.85 0.03 13.28
CA ILE A 49 12.39 -0.98 12.37
C ILE A 49 13.44 -0.29 11.49
N ILE A 50 14.63 -0.87 11.40
CA ILE A 50 15.78 -0.35 10.64
C ILE A 50 16.27 -1.29 9.54
N SER A 51 15.75 -2.52 9.46
CA SER A 51 16.04 -3.42 8.34
C SER A 51 15.27 -2.95 7.10
N GLU A 52 15.95 -2.80 5.95
CA GLU A 52 15.30 -2.42 4.68
C GLU A 52 14.16 -3.38 4.36
N SER A 53 14.36 -4.70 4.48
CA SER A 53 13.35 -5.69 4.13
C SER A 53 12.09 -5.57 5.00
N GLU A 54 12.28 -5.39 6.32
CA GLU A 54 11.16 -5.28 7.27
C GLU A 54 10.44 -3.93 7.13
N ILE A 55 11.17 -2.84 6.83
CA ILE A 55 10.57 -1.54 6.52
C ILE A 55 9.69 -1.67 5.27
N LEU A 56 10.22 -2.25 4.19
CA LEU A 56 9.46 -2.41 2.95
C LEU A 56 8.22 -3.29 3.15
N GLU A 57 8.34 -4.39 3.91
CA GLU A 57 7.21 -5.25 4.26
C GLU A 57 6.13 -4.49 5.06
N LYS A 58 6.51 -3.70 6.06
CA LYS A 58 5.59 -2.87 6.87
C LYS A 58 4.70 -1.98 6.00
N PHE A 59 5.25 -1.41 4.93
CA PHE A 59 4.52 -0.52 4.01
C PHE A 59 3.98 -1.25 2.77
N SER A 60 4.01 -2.59 2.73
CA SER A 60 3.57 -3.40 1.58
C SER A 60 4.29 -3.05 0.27
N LEU A 61 5.56 -2.63 0.37
CA LEU A 61 6.41 -2.23 -0.73
C LEU A 61 7.41 -3.34 -1.11
N THR A 62 7.82 -3.33 -2.37
CA THR A 62 8.99 -4.07 -2.90
C THR A 62 9.89 -3.08 -3.63
N LYS A 63 11.09 -3.52 -4.05
CA LYS A 63 12.00 -2.67 -4.85
C LYS A 63 11.38 -2.21 -6.17
N GLU A 64 10.50 -3.03 -6.75
CA GLU A 64 9.75 -2.70 -7.96
C GLU A 64 8.63 -1.71 -7.65
N ARG A 65 7.87 -1.94 -6.57
CA ARG A 65 6.76 -1.05 -6.17
C ARG A 65 7.24 0.34 -5.75
N LEU A 66 8.42 0.44 -5.15
CA LEU A 66 9.07 1.74 -4.86
C LEU A 66 9.26 2.60 -6.12
N LYS A 67 9.43 1.97 -7.29
CA LYS A 67 9.67 2.67 -8.56
C LYS A 67 8.37 2.94 -9.34
N ASP A 68 7.23 2.47 -8.84
CA ASP A 68 5.93 2.62 -9.50
C ASP A 68 5.10 3.71 -8.79
N PRO A 69 4.77 4.82 -9.48
CA PRO A 69 4.00 5.92 -8.90
C PRO A 69 2.59 5.52 -8.44
N LEU A 70 2.07 4.36 -8.85
CA LEU A 70 0.80 3.84 -8.32
C LEU A 70 0.85 3.50 -6.82
N TYR A 71 2.05 3.36 -6.26
CA TYR A 71 2.28 3.12 -4.84
C TYR A 71 2.68 4.39 -4.09
N LEU A 72 2.44 5.58 -4.66
CA LEU A 72 2.81 6.86 -4.05
C LEU A 72 2.22 7.01 -2.63
N ASP A 73 1.02 6.49 -2.38
CA ASP A 73 0.39 6.43 -1.06
C ASP A 73 1.25 5.69 -0.03
N ARG A 74 1.78 4.52 -0.39
CA ARG A 74 2.67 3.75 0.50
C ARG A 74 4.06 4.36 0.60
N ILE A 75 4.53 4.97 -0.48
CA ILE A 75 5.79 5.72 -0.50
C ILE A 75 5.69 6.96 0.41
N TYR A 76 4.54 7.63 0.45
CA TYR A 76 4.26 8.75 1.34
C TYR A 76 4.36 8.34 2.81
N GLU A 77 3.70 7.23 3.19
CA GLU A 77 3.80 6.66 4.54
C GLU A 77 5.25 6.30 4.92
N LEU A 78 6.02 5.76 3.97
CA LEU A 78 7.45 5.48 4.16
C LEU A 78 8.27 6.78 4.37
N LEU A 79 8.01 7.83 3.59
CA LEU A 79 8.69 9.11 3.73
C LEU A 79 8.39 9.77 5.08
N GLU A 80 7.14 9.74 5.53
CA GLU A 80 6.73 10.17 6.88
C GLU A 80 7.55 9.44 7.95
N TYR A 81 7.66 8.11 7.85
CA TYR A 81 8.42 7.30 8.78
C TYR A 81 9.93 7.63 8.77
N ILE A 82 10.52 7.86 7.59
CA ILE A 82 11.93 8.29 7.47
C ILE A 82 12.13 9.66 8.10
N LYS A 83 11.21 10.60 7.86
CA LYS A 83 11.23 11.95 8.43
C LYS A 83 11.21 11.90 9.96
N GLU A 84 10.33 11.09 10.55
CA GLU A 84 10.25 10.89 12.00
C GLU A 84 11.57 10.39 12.57
N ILE A 85 12.16 9.34 11.98
CA ILE A 85 13.47 8.82 12.42
C ILE A 85 14.52 9.92 12.41
N ASN A 86 14.58 10.72 11.34
CA ASN A 86 15.56 11.78 11.17
C ASN A 86 15.44 12.89 12.22
N PHE A 87 14.23 13.23 12.66
CA PHE A 87 14.01 14.26 13.67
C PHE A 87 14.08 13.75 15.10
N GLU A 88 13.50 12.58 15.37
CA GLU A 88 13.35 12.07 16.74
C GLU A 88 14.62 11.39 17.25
N CYS A 89 15.34 10.66 16.39
CA CYS A 89 16.45 9.83 16.81
C CYS A 89 17.82 10.45 16.59
N PHE A 90 17.90 11.66 16.02
CA PHE A 90 19.17 12.32 15.78
C PHE A 90 19.11 13.79 16.21
N PRO A 91 20.13 14.28 16.91
CA PRO A 91 20.33 15.71 17.12
C PRO A 91 20.46 16.46 15.79
N ASN A 92 20.09 17.74 15.78
CA ASN A 92 20.10 18.56 14.57
C ASN A 92 21.46 18.58 13.85
N THR A 93 22.57 18.58 14.58
CA THR A 93 23.92 18.63 14.00
C THR A 93 24.50 17.26 13.64
N TRP A 94 23.74 16.17 13.78
CA TRP A 94 24.28 14.83 13.59
C TRP A 94 24.47 14.51 12.10
N LEU A 95 25.70 14.11 11.78
CA LEU A 95 26.11 13.64 10.46
C LEU A 95 26.51 12.17 10.57
N THR A 96 25.88 11.34 9.75
CA THR A 96 26.26 9.96 9.56
C THR A 96 26.92 9.86 8.18
N PHE A 97 28.24 9.69 8.16
CA PHE A 97 29.09 9.88 6.97
C PHE A 97 28.89 11.26 6.31
N LYS A 98 27.98 11.36 5.33
CA LYS A 98 27.61 12.62 4.64
C LYS A 98 26.11 12.94 4.75
N TYR A 99 25.35 12.09 5.43
CA TYR A 99 23.92 12.23 5.62
C TYR A 99 23.63 13.05 6.86
N HIS A 100 23.15 14.27 6.65
CA HIS A 100 22.77 15.18 7.72
C HIS A 100 21.28 14.97 8.06
N HIS A 101 20.98 14.23 9.12
CA HIS A 101 19.64 13.71 9.40
C HIS A 101 18.54 14.78 9.35
N HIS A 102 18.71 15.91 10.03
CA HIS A 102 17.70 16.97 10.02
C HIS A 102 17.56 17.66 8.65
N HIS A 103 18.63 17.75 7.85
CA HIS A 103 18.56 18.34 6.51
C HIS A 103 17.68 17.47 5.61
N HIS A 104 17.94 16.16 5.61
CA HIS A 104 17.13 15.19 4.89
C HIS A 104 15.69 15.15 5.44
N GLY A 105 15.50 15.24 6.76
CA GLY A 105 14.19 15.39 7.39
C GLY A 105 13.41 16.60 6.86
N TYR A 106 14.03 17.77 6.76
CA TYR A 106 13.40 18.97 6.18
C TYR A 106 13.13 18.83 4.68
N LYS A 107 14.04 18.21 3.92
CA LYS A 107 13.83 17.96 2.50
C LYS A 107 12.64 17.02 2.28
N ILE A 108 12.55 15.93 3.05
CA ILE A 108 11.43 15.00 3.01
C ILE A 108 10.13 15.70 3.41
N LYS A 109 10.14 16.52 4.47
CA LYS A 109 8.97 17.35 4.84
C LYS A 109 8.48 18.18 3.66
N SER A 110 9.38 18.89 2.97
CA SER A 110 8.99 19.67 1.79
C SER A 110 8.48 18.81 0.65
N LEU A 111 9.00 17.60 0.45
CA LEU A 111 8.48 16.68 -0.56
C LEU A 111 7.06 16.22 -0.22
N LEU A 112 6.80 15.87 1.05
CA LEU A 112 5.49 15.46 1.54
C LEU A 112 4.45 16.57 1.32
N ASP A 113 4.76 17.80 1.74
CA ASP A 113 3.89 18.97 1.56
C ASP A 113 3.55 19.22 0.06
N ASN A 114 4.44 18.84 -0.87
CA ASN A 114 4.23 19.04 -2.31
C ASN A 114 3.42 17.93 -2.99
N ILE A 115 3.28 16.76 -2.36
CA ILE A 115 2.63 15.58 -2.97
C ILE A 115 1.37 15.15 -2.24
N GLU A 116 1.04 15.75 -1.10
CA GLU A 116 -0.11 15.42 -0.25
C GLU A 116 -1.42 15.36 -1.06
N ASP A 117 -1.79 16.44 -1.75
CA ASP A 117 -2.99 16.50 -2.60
C ASP A 117 -3.03 15.38 -3.66
N ILE A 118 -1.88 15.01 -4.20
CA ILE A 118 -1.76 13.97 -5.25
C ILE A 118 -1.98 12.59 -4.65
N VAL A 119 -1.49 12.36 -3.43
CA VAL A 119 -1.72 11.12 -2.67
C VAL A 119 -3.20 10.98 -2.34
N GLU A 120 -3.86 12.04 -1.88
CA GLU A 120 -5.30 12.04 -1.64
C GLU A 120 -6.09 11.69 -2.90
N GLU A 121 -5.75 12.29 -4.04
CA GLU A 121 -6.39 11.97 -5.33
C GLU A 121 -6.15 10.52 -5.74
N LEU A 122 -4.94 9.99 -5.55
CA LEU A 122 -4.61 8.60 -5.84
C LEU A 122 -5.41 7.62 -4.96
N VAL A 123 -5.50 7.90 -3.66
CA VAL A 123 -6.28 7.07 -2.72
C VAL A 123 -7.75 7.08 -3.13
N LYS A 124 -8.31 8.25 -3.40
CA LYS A 124 -9.68 8.39 -3.88
C LYS A 124 -9.90 7.63 -5.18
N PHE A 125 -9.00 7.76 -6.15
CA PHE A 125 -9.08 7.01 -7.40
C PHE A 125 -9.07 5.49 -7.17
N LYS A 126 -8.23 4.98 -6.27
CA LYS A 126 -8.21 3.55 -5.93
C LYS A 126 -9.53 3.09 -5.32
N VAL A 127 -10.10 3.88 -4.41
CA VAL A 127 -11.40 3.61 -3.79
C VAL A 127 -12.50 3.63 -4.86
N ASP A 128 -12.61 4.70 -5.63
CA ASP A 128 -13.62 4.85 -6.69
C ASP A 128 -13.55 3.69 -7.70
N LYS A 129 -12.34 3.24 -8.06
CA LYS A 129 -12.16 2.10 -8.97
C LYS A 129 -12.52 0.77 -8.33
N PHE A 130 -12.24 0.60 -7.05
CA PHE A 130 -12.63 -0.59 -6.31
C PHE A 130 -14.15 -0.66 -6.15
N ASP A 131 -14.80 0.45 -5.81
CA ASP A 131 -16.26 0.54 -5.71
C ASP A 131 -16.92 0.26 -7.06
N LEU A 132 -16.39 0.80 -8.17
CA LEU A 132 -16.86 0.47 -9.51
C LEU A 132 -16.71 -1.01 -9.85
N LEU A 133 -15.64 -1.68 -9.39
CA LEU A 133 -15.45 -3.12 -9.58
C LEU A 133 -16.45 -3.94 -8.75
N ILE A 134 -16.75 -3.52 -7.52
CA ILE A 134 -17.79 -4.13 -6.70
C ILE A 134 -19.16 -3.95 -7.36
N GLU A 135 -19.49 -2.74 -7.82
CA GLU A 135 -20.76 -2.46 -8.49
C GLU A 135 -20.88 -3.22 -9.82
N SER A 136 -19.80 -3.35 -10.60
CA SER A 136 -19.80 -4.13 -11.84
C SER A 136 -19.93 -5.63 -11.58
N ASN A 137 -19.30 -6.15 -10.52
CA ASN A 137 -19.44 -7.55 -10.14
C ASN A 137 -20.76 -7.84 -9.43
N SER A 138 -21.39 -6.83 -8.81
CA SER A 138 -22.77 -6.93 -8.32
C SER A 138 -23.81 -6.96 -9.44
N LYS A 139 -23.39 -6.66 -10.68
CA LYS A 139 -24.20 -6.78 -11.90
C LYS A 139 -23.91 -8.08 -12.67
N GLU A 140 -23.18 -9.04 -12.08
CA GLU A 140 -23.04 -10.37 -12.69
C GLU A 140 -24.37 -11.12 -12.61
N GLU A 141 -24.96 -11.24 -13.80
CA GLU A 141 -25.76 -12.33 -14.37
C GLU A 141 -26.45 -13.25 -13.37
N ASP A 142 -27.77 -13.40 -13.50
CA ASP A 142 -28.58 -14.43 -12.83
C ASP A 142 -27.97 -15.83 -13.04
N PHE A 143 -26.93 -16.17 -12.28
CA PHE A 143 -26.34 -17.49 -12.28
C PHE A 143 -27.25 -18.35 -11.43
N GLN A 144 -28.31 -18.86 -12.05
CA GLN A 144 -29.18 -19.84 -11.43
C GLN A 144 -28.38 -21.12 -11.22
N ALA A 145 -27.89 -21.31 -9.99
CA ALA A 145 -27.28 -22.55 -9.55
C ALA A 145 -28.22 -23.71 -9.91
N LYS A 146 -27.73 -24.70 -10.66
CA LYS A 146 -28.52 -25.87 -11.05
C LYS A 146 -28.94 -26.71 -9.84
N GLU A 147 -28.12 -26.69 -8.79
CA GLU A 147 -28.36 -27.35 -7.51
C GLU A 147 -27.89 -26.43 -6.38
N LYS A 148 -28.49 -26.54 -5.20
CA LYS A 148 -28.09 -25.77 -4.02
C LYS A 148 -27.13 -26.62 -3.19
N PHE A 149 -25.96 -26.06 -2.87
CA PHE A 149 -24.98 -26.66 -1.96
C PHE A 149 -25.36 -26.40 -0.49
N ILE A 150 -25.92 -25.21 -0.21
CA ILE A 150 -26.47 -24.82 1.09
C ILE A 150 -27.98 -24.70 0.95
N ASP A 151 -28.69 -25.65 1.57
CA ASP A 151 -30.15 -25.69 1.64
C ASP A 151 -30.71 -25.10 2.95
N LEU A 152 -29.83 -24.80 3.91
CA LEU A 152 -30.18 -24.25 5.20
C LEU A 152 -30.21 -22.72 5.15
N LYS A 153 -31.18 -22.10 5.84
CA LYS A 153 -31.20 -20.65 6.01
C LYS A 153 -30.34 -20.29 7.22
N PHE A 154 -29.30 -19.46 7.04
CA PHE A 154 -28.42 -19.05 8.12
C PHE A 154 -29.14 -18.29 9.25
N GLN A 155 -30.25 -17.61 8.94
CA GLN A 155 -31.10 -17.02 9.97
C GLN A 155 -31.61 -18.02 11.02
N ASP A 156 -31.83 -19.28 10.65
CA ASP A 156 -32.34 -20.31 11.56
C ASP A 156 -31.28 -20.69 12.62
N TYR A 157 -30.05 -20.24 12.42
CA TYR A 157 -28.88 -20.40 13.29
C TYR A 157 -28.40 -19.06 13.89
N GLY A 158 -29.20 -17.99 13.79
CA GLY A 158 -28.84 -16.66 14.30
C GLY A 158 -27.81 -15.90 13.46
N LEU A 159 -27.55 -16.36 12.22
CA LEU A 159 -26.54 -15.82 11.32
C LEU A 159 -27.19 -15.07 10.13
N SER A 160 -28.19 -14.24 10.39
CA SER A 160 -29.03 -13.60 9.37
C SER A 160 -28.26 -12.74 8.35
N TYR A 161 -27.16 -12.09 8.77
CA TYR A 161 -26.28 -11.31 7.90
C TYR A 161 -25.74 -12.12 6.71
N TYR A 162 -25.57 -13.44 6.86
CA TYR A 162 -24.98 -14.29 5.84
C TYR A 162 -25.98 -14.81 4.81
N ASN A 163 -27.28 -14.58 4.99
CA ASN A 163 -28.30 -15.06 4.05
C ASN A 163 -28.13 -14.49 2.64
N SER A 164 -27.71 -13.22 2.51
CA SER A 164 -27.48 -12.59 1.20
C SER A 164 -26.31 -13.19 0.43
N TYR A 165 -25.48 -14.00 1.09
CA TYR A 165 -24.32 -14.66 0.49
C TYR A 165 -24.59 -16.12 0.12
N ILE A 166 -25.77 -16.68 0.47
CA ILE A 166 -26.11 -18.08 0.15
C ILE A 166 -26.06 -18.32 -1.36
N ASP A 167 -26.63 -17.40 -2.15
CA ASP A 167 -26.64 -17.53 -3.62
C ASP A 167 -25.24 -17.39 -4.21
N LEU A 168 -24.40 -16.53 -3.63
CA LEU A 168 -22.99 -16.40 -4.01
C LEU A 168 -22.21 -17.68 -3.71
N ILE A 169 -22.38 -18.27 -2.52
CA ILE A 169 -21.70 -19.51 -2.12
C ILE A 169 -22.17 -20.67 -3.00
N ASN A 170 -23.48 -20.78 -3.23
CA ASN A 170 -24.06 -21.78 -4.13
C ASN A 170 -23.58 -21.59 -5.57
N GLY A 171 -23.43 -20.37 -6.05
CA GLY A 171 -22.92 -20.06 -7.39
C GLY A 171 -21.45 -20.45 -7.55
N ILE A 172 -20.60 -20.10 -6.58
CA ILE A 172 -19.16 -20.40 -6.60
C ILE A 172 -18.89 -21.90 -6.49
N ALA A 173 -19.71 -22.64 -5.72
CA ALA A 173 -19.52 -24.08 -5.51
C ALA A 173 -19.50 -24.91 -6.80
N PHE A 174 -20.10 -24.40 -7.89
CA PHE A 174 -20.14 -25.05 -9.21
C PHE A 174 -19.33 -24.30 -10.28
N HIS A 175 -18.53 -23.31 -9.90
CA HIS A 175 -17.69 -22.56 -10.83
C HIS A 175 -16.46 -23.40 -11.23
N PRO A 176 -16.11 -23.51 -12.52
CA PRO A 176 -15.08 -24.44 -13.02
C PRO A 176 -13.67 -24.16 -12.48
N ASP A 177 -13.39 -22.93 -12.06
CA ASP A 177 -12.09 -22.53 -11.51
C ASP A 177 -11.91 -22.87 -10.01
N TYR A 178 -12.96 -23.34 -9.33
CA TYR A 178 -12.91 -23.71 -7.92
C TYR A 178 -13.02 -25.24 -7.76
N TYR A 179 -12.20 -25.81 -6.89
CA TYR A 179 -12.27 -27.23 -6.55
C TYR A 179 -13.34 -27.47 -5.48
N THR A 180 -14.33 -28.30 -5.77
CA THR A 180 -15.34 -28.75 -4.81
C THR A 180 -14.77 -29.90 -3.96
N ILE A 181 -14.69 -29.73 -2.64
CA ILE A 181 -14.36 -30.82 -1.72
C ILE A 181 -15.68 -31.40 -1.20
N LEU A 182 -16.06 -32.58 -1.69
CA LEU A 182 -17.23 -33.31 -1.19
C LEU A 182 -16.79 -34.24 -0.05
N PRO A 183 -17.42 -34.18 1.14
CA PRO A 183 -17.18 -35.17 2.18
C PRO A 183 -17.75 -36.53 1.74
N HIS A 184 -16.98 -37.60 1.96
CA HIS A 184 -17.45 -38.98 1.86
C HIS A 184 -18.26 -39.39 3.09
#